data_AF-A0A7G5Z3D0-F1
#
_entry.id   AF-A0A7G5Z3D0-F1
#
_cell.length_a   1.000
_cell.length_b   1.000
_cell.length_c   1.000
_cell.angle_alpha   90.00
_cell.angle_beta   90.00
_cell.angle_gamma   90.00
#
_symmetry.space_group_name_H-M   'P 1'
#
loop_
_entity.id
_entity.type
_entity.pdbx_description
1 polymer ?
#
loop_
_entity_poly.entity_id
_entity_poly.type
_entity_poly.pdbx_seq_one_letter_code
_entity_poly.pdbx_strand_id
1 'polypeptide(L)'
;MRGQINAIFRIDGGDGDQDFFGLSMLARRVSEPWFGGILLGEEAYLLLLISGRHAGEYIAVTSRQVASLSDQLANGPLASVVVHRLLQPGGNFAPTQESTPANGMAAIEAL
;
A
#
# COMPACT_ATOMS: atom_id res chain seq x y z
N MET A 1 -15.75 -1.46 -9.88
CA MET A 1 -14.53 -1.15 -10.68
C MET A 1 -13.47 -2.18 -10.31
N ARG A 2 -12.98 -3.00 -11.24
CA ARG A 2 -11.78 -3.80 -10.97
C ARG A 2 -10.62 -2.82 -10.79
N GLY A 3 -9.94 -2.87 -9.63
CA GLY A 3 -9.00 -1.84 -9.22
C GLY A 3 -7.96 -1.53 -10.31
N GLN A 4 -7.93 -0.28 -10.76
CA GLN A 4 -7.16 0.14 -11.93
C GLN A 4 -5.67 0.19 -11.58
N ILE A 5 -4.85 -0.53 -12.35
CA ILE A 5 -3.40 -0.35 -12.36
C ILE A 5 -3.12 1.09 -12.85
N ASN A 6 -2.14 1.76 -12.26
CA ASN A 6 -1.82 3.19 -12.42
C ASN A 6 -2.77 4.18 -11.73
N ALA A 7 -3.74 3.73 -10.93
CA ALA A 7 -4.47 4.64 -10.04
C ALA A 7 -3.50 5.34 -9.08
N ILE A 8 -3.75 6.63 -8.85
CA ILE A 8 -2.99 7.44 -7.89
C ILE A 8 -3.77 7.47 -6.58
N PHE A 9 -3.03 7.29 -5.49
CA PHE A 9 -3.53 7.32 -4.14
C PHE A 9 -2.84 8.43 -3.38
N ARG A 10 -3.60 9.15 -2.57
CA ARG A 10 -3.08 10.03 -1.53
C ARG A 10 -3.07 9.29 -0.19
N ILE A 11 -2.00 9.46 0.57
CA ILE A 11 -1.84 8.94 1.93
C ILE A 11 -1.63 10.15 2.84
N ASP A 12 -2.67 10.53 3.60
CA ASP A 12 -2.68 11.72 4.46
C ASP A 12 -2.39 11.33 5.93
N GLY A 13 -1.18 10.80 6.13
CA GLY A 13 -0.70 10.36 7.44
C GLY A 13 -1.19 8.99 7.89
N GLY A 14 -0.96 8.66 9.15
CA GLY A 14 -1.21 7.33 9.71
C GLY A 14 -0.70 7.17 11.14
N ASP A 15 -1.10 6.09 11.77
CA ASP A 15 -0.45 5.61 12.99
C ASP A 15 0.79 4.78 12.62
N GLY A 16 1.75 4.63 13.54
CA GLY A 16 3.02 3.94 13.29
C GLY A 16 4.21 4.90 13.13
N ASP A 17 5.13 4.58 12.23
CA ASP A 17 6.36 5.35 12.04
C ASP A 17 6.07 6.79 11.55
N GLN A 18 6.30 7.77 12.42
CA GLN A 18 6.04 9.18 12.12
C GLN A 18 7.07 9.80 11.17
N ASP A 19 8.25 9.17 10.98
CA ASP A 19 9.17 9.60 9.91
C ASP A 19 8.53 9.36 8.54
N PHE A 20 7.76 8.28 8.42
CA PHE A 20 7.03 7.91 7.23
C PHE A 20 5.70 8.66 7.10
N PHE A 21 4.86 8.63 8.15
CA PHE A 21 3.50 9.19 8.12
C PHE A 21 3.40 10.68 8.48
N GLY A 22 4.52 11.35 8.79
CA GLY A 22 4.51 12.74 9.25
C GLY A 22 4.04 13.75 8.19
N LEU A 23 4.01 13.38 6.91
CA LEU A 23 3.57 14.23 5.80
C LEU A 23 2.71 13.47 4.80
N SER A 24 1.84 14.20 4.11
CA SER A 24 1.06 13.67 2.99
C SER A 24 1.99 13.22 1.85
N MET A 25 1.66 12.08 1.24
CA MET A 25 2.38 11.53 0.10
C MET A 25 1.44 10.99 -0.97
N LEU A 26 1.95 10.93 -2.19
CA LEU A 26 1.27 10.33 -3.33
C LEU A 26 1.92 9.00 -3.67
N ALA A 27 1.10 8.02 -3.98
CA ALA A 27 1.51 6.70 -4.36
C ALA A 27 0.78 6.26 -5.63
N ARG A 28 1.46 5.57 -6.53
CA ARG A 28 0.85 5.01 -7.73
C ARG A 28 0.73 3.50 -7.55
N ARG A 29 -0.45 2.94 -7.80
CA ARG A 29 -0.59 1.48 -7.90
C ARG A 29 0.15 0.98 -9.12
N VAL A 30 1.04 0.04 -8.89
CA VAL A 30 1.86 -0.60 -9.92
C VAL A 30 1.60 -2.10 -9.94
N SER A 31 1.98 -2.73 -11.04
CA SER A 31 1.97 -4.18 -11.17
C SER A 31 3.39 -4.61 -11.49
N GLU A 32 3.92 -5.52 -10.68
CA GLU A 32 5.27 -6.03 -10.80
C GLU A 32 5.22 -7.56 -10.89
N PRO A 33 6.01 -8.21 -11.76
CA PRO A 33 5.95 -9.67 -11.95
C PRO A 33 6.23 -10.47 -10.67
N TRP A 34 6.99 -9.90 -9.74
CA TRP A 34 7.38 -10.50 -8.48
C TRP A 34 6.34 -10.32 -7.35
N PHE A 35 5.28 -9.54 -7.57
CA PHE A 35 4.26 -9.27 -6.58
C PHE A 35 2.90 -9.83 -7.01
N GLY A 36 2.46 -10.91 -6.36
CA GLY A 36 1.24 -11.64 -6.72
C GLY A 36 -0.08 -10.97 -6.31
N GLY A 37 -0.06 -9.73 -5.81
CA GLY A 37 -1.26 -9.06 -5.29
C GLY A 37 -1.78 -9.62 -3.97
N ILE A 38 -0.98 -10.45 -3.30
CA ILE A 38 -1.29 -11.07 -2.01
C ILE A 38 -0.13 -10.79 -1.06
N LEU A 39 -0.45 -10.39 0.16
CA LEU A 39 0.51 -10.22 1.25
C LEU A 39 0.00 -10.93 2.49
N LEU A 40 0.81 -11.84 3.04
CA LEU A 40 0.48 -12.61 4.26
C LEU A 40 -0.90 -13.32 4.21
N GLY A 41 -1.35 -13.71 3.02
CA GLY A 41 -2.64 -14.39 2.81
C GLY A 41 -3.82 -13.46 2.50
N GLU A 42 -3.62 -12.15 2.44
CA GLU A 42 -4.65 -11.15 2.21
C GLU A 42 -4.47 -10.42 0.87
N GLU A 43 -5.57 -9.88 0.32
CA GLU A 43 -5.49 -8.98 -0.84
C GLU A 43 -4.59 -7.79 -0.52
N ALA A 44 -3.62 -7.54 -1.40
CA ALA A 44 -2.68 -6.45 -1.24
C ALA A 44 -2.51 -5.65 -2.53
N TYR A 45 -2.45 -4.32 -2.40
CA TYR A 45 -2.07 -3.44 -3.50
C TYR A 45 -0.61 -3.07 -3.37
N LEU A 46 0.15 -3.22 -4.46
CA LEU A 46 1.51 -2.71 -4.55
C LEU A 46 1.48 -1.26 -5.02
N LEU A 47 2.07 -0.38 -4.22
CA LEU A 47 2.16 1.04 -4.52
C LEU A 47 3.63 1.47 -4.59
N LEU A 48 3.95 2.29 -5.60
CA LEU A 48 5.21 3.01 -5.70
C LEU A 48 4.97 4.43 -5.19
N LEU A 49 5.74 4.87 -4.19
CA LEU A 49 5.69 6.25 -3.73
C LEU A 49 6.27 7.18 -4.80
N ILE A 50 5.52 8.19 -5.19
CA ILE A 50 5.89 9.12 -6.28
C ILE A 50 6.10 10.55 -5.79
N SER A 51 5.84 10.84 -4.51
CA SER A 51 6.15 12.12 -3.88
C SER A 51 6.59 11.95 -2.42
N GLY A 52 7.09 13.04 -1.83
CA GLY A 52 7.56 13.06 -0.45
C GLY A 52 8.96 12.50 -0.28
N ARG A 53 9.39 12.39 0.99
CA ARG A 53 10.75 11.95 1.35
C ARG A 53 11.05 10.50 0.96
N HIS A 54 10.02 9.67 0.86
CA HIS A 54 10.11 8.25 0.53
C HIS A 54 9.84 7.95 -0.95
N ALA A 55 9.87 8.98 -1.82
CA ALA A 55 9.65 8.78 -3.26
C ALA A 55 10.65 7.75 -3.84
N GLY A 56 10.14 6.82 -4.65
CA GLY A 56 10.88 5.69 -5.21
C GLY A 56 10.79 4.41 -4.40
N GLU A 57 10.28 4.44 -3.17
CA GLU A 57 10.08 3.23 -2.36
C GLU A 57 8.80 2.48 -2.77
N TYR A 58 8.85 1.14 -2.71
CA TYR A 58 7.68 0.28 -2.83
C TYR A 58 7.08 0.01 -1.45
N ILE A 59 5.76 0.14 -1.36
CA ILE A 59 4.97 -0.31 -0.22
C ILE A 59 3.88 -1.27 -0.69
N ALA A 60 3.50 -2.19 0.18
CA ALA A 60 2.27 -2.95 0.02
C ALA A 60 1.24 -2.43 1.02
N VAL A 61 -0.03 -2.41 0.61
CA VAL A 61 -1.13 -2.10 1.52
C VAL A 61 -2.11 -3.25 1.53
N THR A 62 -2.57 -3.64 2.71
CA THR A 62 -3.65 -4.63 2.92
C THR A 62 -4.84 -3.95 3.60
N SER A 63 -6.01 -4.59 3.57
CA SER A 63 -7.18 -4.05 4.25
C SER A 63 -7.04 -4.12 5.77
N ARG A 64 -7.42 -3.05 6.47
CA ARG A 64 -7.63 -3.10 7.93
C ARG A 64 -9.01 -3.64 8.30
N GLN A 65 -9.94 -3.67 7.35
CA GLN A 65 -11.33 -4.01 7.58
C GLN A 65 -11.65 -5.43 7.07
N VAL A 66 -12.81 -5.95 7.47
CA VAL A 66 -13.34 -7.21 6.93
C VAL A 66 -13.60 -7.11 5.42
N ALA A 67 -13.97 -5.93 4.92
CA ALA A 67 -14.13 -5.68 3.50
C ALA A 67 -12.77 -5.63 2.80
N SER A 68 -12.69 -6.20 1.59
CA SER A 68 -11.48 -6.17 0.77
C SER A 68 -11.11 -4.73 0.35
N LEU A 69 -9.88 -4.50 -0.10
CA LEU A 69 -9.47 -3.18 -0.61
C LEU A 69 -10.29 -2.81 -1.84
N SER A 70 -10.47 -3.79 -2.72
CA SER A 70 -11.30 -3.63 -3.91
C SER A 70 -12.75 -3.27 -3.57
N ASP A 71 -13.33 -3.85 -2.51
CA ASP A 71 -14.69 -3.52 -2.07
C ASP A 71 -14.77 -2.13 -1.45
N GLN A 72 -13.81 -1.74 -0.62
CA GLN A 72 -13.77 -0.40 -0.04
C GLN A 72 -13.72 0.67 -1.15
N LEU A 73 -12.81 0.51 -2.10
CA LEU A 73 -12.62 1.44 -3.22
C LEU A 73 -13.75 1.40 -4.26
N ALA A 74 -14.54 0.32 -4.29
CA ALA A 74 -15.74 0.26 -5.10
C ALA A 74 -16.90 1.06 -4.48
N ASN A 75 -16.90 1.25 -3.16
CA ASN A 75 -17.96 1.93 -2.41
C ASN A 75 -17.63 3.38 -2.05
N GLY A 76 -16.39 3.83 -2.30
CA GLY A 76 -15.97 5.21 -2.10
C GLY A 76 -14.50 5.40 -2.48
N PRO A 77 -13.98 6.64 -2.46
CA PRO A 77 -12.58 6.90 -2.80
C PRO A 77 -11.62 6.46 -1.70
N LEU A 78 -12.09 6.19 -0.48
CA LEU A 78 -11.27 5.90 0.69
C LEU A 78 -11.19 4.40 0.99
N ALA A 79 -9.99 3.95 1.37
CA ALA A 79 -9.78 2.63 1.97
C ALA A 79 -8.94 2.77 3.24
N SER A 80 -9.33 2.05 4.30
CA SER A 80 -8.54 1.92 5.52
C SER A 80 -7.60 0.73 5.40
N VAL A 81 -6.30 1.00 5.55
CA VAL A 81 -5.25 0.05 5.19
C VAL A 81 -4.22 -0.14 6.30
N VAL A 82 -3.58 -1.30 6.29
CA VAL A 82 -2.28 -1.50 6.93
C VAL A 82 -1.21 -1.29 5.86
N VAL A 83 -0.21 -0.46 6.16
CA VAL A 83 0.90 -0.16 5.26
C VAL A 83 2.10 -1.02 5.66
N HIS A 84 2.65 -1.74 4.69
CA HIS A 84 3.82 -2.56 4.84
C HIS A 84 4.95 -2.00 3.98
N ARG A 85 6.10 -1.73 4.58
CA ARG A 85 7.30 -1.39 3.81
C ARG A 85 7.91 -2.68 3.30
N LEU A 86 8.27 -2.71 2.01
CA LEU A 86 8.88 -3.88 1.41
C LEU A 86 10.39 -3.79 1.54
N LEU A 87 10.98 -4.66 2.35
CA LEU A 87 12.42 -4.78 2.43
C LEU A 87 12.89 -5.63 1.23
N GLN A 88 13.74 -5.05 0.38
CA GLN A 88 14.29 -5.70 -0.82
C GLN A 88 13.23 -6.16 -1.85
N PRO A 89 12.44 -5.24 -2.43
CA PRO A 89 11.49 -5.57 -3.50
C PRO A 89 12.23 -6.12 -4.74
N GLY A 90 11.69 -7.16 -5.40
CA GLY A 90 12.28 -7.73 -6.61
C GLY A 90 12.12 -9.25 -6.76
N GLY A 91 12.84 -9.85 -7.72
CA GLY A 91 12.59 -11.21 -8.25
C GLY A 91 12.54 -12.37 -7.26
N ASN A 92 13.15 -12.26 -6.08
CA ASN A 92 13.10 -13.28 -5.01
C ASN A 92 12.27 -12.83 -3.81
N PHE A 93 11.38 -11.86 -3.98
CA PHE A 93 10.55 -11.36 -2.91
C PHE A 93 9.59 -12.45 -2.40
N ALA A 94 9.83 -12.91 -1.17
CA ALA A 94 8.94 -13.79 -0.43
C ALA A 94 8.34 -12.97 0.73
N PRO A 95 7.02 -12.70 0.71
CA PRO A 95 6.40 -11.93 1.78
C PRO A 95 6.38 -12.74 3.07
N THR A 96 7.09 -12.22 4.08
CA THR A 96 7.17 -12.75 5.44
C THR A 96 6.96 -11.58 6.40
N GLN A 97 6.66 -11.84 7.66
CA GLN A 97 6.54 -10.75 8.64
C GLN A 97 7.83 -9.92 8.76
N GLU A 98 8.99 -10.53 8.53
CA GLU A 98 10.29 -9.86 8.57
C GLU A 98 10.58 -9.04 7.31
N SER A 99 10.21 -9.53 6.12
CA SER A 99 10.43 -8.82 4.86
C SER A 99 9.36 -7.76 4.55
N THR A 100 8.23 -7.81 5.25
CA THR A 100 7.12 -6.85 5.13
C THR A 100 6.60 -6.38 6.48
N PRO A 101 7.44 -5.72 7.30
CA PRO A 101 7.01 -5.21 8.58
C PRO A 101 5.85 -4.22 8.37
N ALA A 102 4.84 -4.34 9.22
CA ALA A 102 3.79 -3.34 9.30
C ALA A 102 4.43 -2.03 9.76
N ASN A 103 4.39 -1.02 8.90
CA ASN A 103 4.89 0.30 9.19
C ASN A 103 3.87 1.12 10.01
N GLY A 104 2.59 0.77 9.85
CA GLY A 104 1.46 1.36 10.56
C GLY A 104 0.17 1.33 9.75
N MET A 105 -0.87 2.00 10.24
CA MET A 105 -2.19 2.04 9.62
C MET A 105 -2.50 3.44 9.09
N ALA A 106 -3.13 3.49 7.93
CA ALA A 106 -3.47 4.74 7.26
C ALA A 106 -4.83 4.65 6.57
N ALA A 107 -5.33 5.80 6.13
CA ALA A 107 -6.33 5.86 5.08
C ALA A 107 -5.62 6.21 3.77
N ILE A 108 -6.01 5.54 2.68
CA ILE A 108 -5.62 5.94 1.33
C ILE A 108 -6.84 6.42 0.57
N GLU A 109 -6.66 7.44 -0.26
CA GLU A 109 -7.71 8.01 -1.09
C GLU A 109 -7.35 7.89 -2.57
N ALA A 110 -8.21 7.25 -3.37
CA ALA A 110 -8.08 7.22 -4.82
C ALA A 110 -8.42 8.59 -5.42
N LEU A 111 -7.50 9.14 -6.22
CA LEU A 111 -7.61 10.43 -6.91
C LEU A 111 -8.15 10.29 -8.34
#